data_AF-A0A6C0TPL9-F1
#
_entry.id   AF-A0A6C0TPL9-F1
#
_cell.length_a   1.000
_cell.length_b   1.000
_cell.length_c   1.000
_cell.angle_alpha   90.00
_cell.angle_beta   90.00
_cell.angle_gamma   90.00
#
_symmetry.space_group_name_H-M   'P 1'
#
loop_
_entity.id
_entity.type
_entity.pdbx_description
1 polymer ?
#
loop_
_entity_poly.entity_id
_entity_poly.type
_entity_poly.pdbx_seq_one_letter_code
_entity_poly.pdbx_strand_id
1 'polypeptide(L)'
;MLIYLLIACDRLEEKREKKLRQNLPELQAALQAYVDANAANDVTLINECESDDCEDWKLGISQQVTKNIHLNFPVDLFNRLAEQYGIDCEVGFIEDGAREPVSYFGKHEGKGEAFLIAEYLGL
;
A
#
# COMPACT_ATOMS: atom_id res chain seq x y z
N MET A 1 13.90 -4.32 -8.29
CA MET A 1 13.44 -4.80 -6.99
C MET A 1 11.94 -4.88 -7.04
N LEU A 2 11.35 -6.01 -6.64
CA LEU A 2 9.91 -6.11 -6.52
C LEU A 2 9.50 -5.50 -5.19
N ILE A 3 8.73 -4.43 -5.22
CA ILE A 3 8.19 -3.80 -4.01
C ILE A 3 6.71 -4.11 -3.87
N TYR A 4 6.19 -3.90 -2.66
CA TYR A 4 4.77 -3.81 -2.41
C TYR A 4 4.44 -2.57 -1.59
N LEU A 5 3.21 -2.08 -1.74
CA LEU A 5 2.59 -1.15 -0.82
C LEU A 5 1.22 -1.72 -0.44
N LEU A 6 0.91 -1.76 0.85
CA LEU A 6 -0.35 -2.26 1.40
C LEU A 6 -0.99 -1.23 2.31
N ILE A 7 -2.30 -1.32 2.44
CA ILE A 7 -3.03 -0.69 3.54
C ILE A 7 -2.74 -1.50 4.80
N ALA A 8 -2.27 -0.83 5.85
CA ALA A 8 -1.99 -1.48 7.13
C ALA A 8 -3.30 -1.76 7.85
N CYS A 9 -3.59 -3.04 8.08
CA CYS A 9 -4.83 -3.51 8.69
C CYS A 9 -4.60 -4.11 10.09
N ASP A 10 -3.37 -4.12 10.60
CA ASP A 10 -3.04 -4.68 11.89
C ASP A 10 -3.54 -3.82 13.06
N ARG A 11 -4.09 -4.47 14.10
CA ARG A 11 -4.47 -3.85 15.37
C ARG A 11 -5.39 -2.64 15.22
N LEU A 12 -6.25 -2.64 14.20
CA LEU A 12 -7.23 -1.58 14.00
C LEU A 12 -8.26 -1.61 15.12
N GLU A 13 -8.54 -0.44 15.72
CA GLU A 13 -9.70 -0.30 16.59
C GLU A 13 -11.00 -0.51 15.81
N GLU A 14 -12.05 -1.03 16.46
CA GLU A 14 -13.36 -1.37 15.85
C GLU A 14 -13.93 -0.26 14.94
N LYS A 15 -13.79 1.01 15.35
CA LYS A 15 -14.26 2.16 14.55
C LYS A 15 -13.49 2.32 13.23
N ARG A 16 -12.17 2.07 13.25
CA ARG A 16 -11.29 2.18 12.08
C ARG A 16 -11.52 0.99 11.16
N GLU A 17 -11.65 -0.21 11.73
CA GLU A 17 -12.01 -1.41 10.98
C GLU A 17 -13.35 -1.25 10.24
N LYS A 18 -14.39 -0.78 10.94
CA LYS A 18 -15.70 -0.53 10.32
C LYS A 18 -15.61 0.48 9.17
N LYS A 19 -14.81 1.54 9.32
CA LYS A 19 -14.58 2.52 8.25
C LYS A 19 -13.81 1.90 7.08
N LEU A 20 -12.79 1.09 7.34
CA LEU A 20 -12.03 0.40 6.30
C LEU A 20 -12.96 -0.49 5.47
N ARG A 21 -13.79 -1.31 6.12
CA ARG A 21 -14.80 -2.17 5.46
C ARG A 21 -15.79 -1.36 4.62
N GLN A 22 -16.28 -0.24 5.15
CA GLN A 22 -17.22 0.64 4.45
C GLN A 22 -16.63 1.25 3.19
N ASN A 23 -15.33 1.55 3.18
CA ASN A 23 -14.62 2.16 2.05
C ASN A 23 -13.86 1.15 1.19
N LEU A 24 -13.99 -0.16 1.46
CA LEU A 24 -13.30 -1.21 0.72
C LEU A 24 -13.55 -1.11 -0.79
N PRO A 25 -14.80 -0.93 -1.28
CA PRO A 25 -15.05 -0.84 -2.72
C PRO A 25 -14.32 0.34 -3.38
N GLU A 26 -14.30 1.51 -2.73
CA GLU A 26 -13.63 2.69 -3.26
C GLU A 26 -12.11 2.54 -3.23
N LEU A 27 -11.55 1.92 -2.19
CA LEU A 27 -10.13 1.61 -2.09
C LEU A 27 -9.70 0.62 -3.19
N GLN A 28 -10.46 -0.46 -3.39
CA GLN A 28 -10.23 -1.41 -4.47
C GLN A 28 -10.30 -0.74 -5.85
N ALA A 29 -11.31 0.11 -6.07
CA ALA A 29 -11.45 0.84 -7.32
C ALA A 29 -10.28 1.81 -7.59
N ALA A 30 -9.81 2.52 -6.55
CA ALA A 30 -8.68 3.44 -6.67
C ALA A 30 -7.37 2.71 -7.01
N LEU A 31 -7.12 1.56 -6.36
CA LEU A 31 -5.94 0.73 -6.64
C LEU A 31 -6.01 0.09 -8.02
N GLN A 32 -7.18 -0.44 -8.42
CA GLN A 32 -7.38 -0.99 -9.76
C GLN A 32 -7.19 0.08 -10.84
N ALA A 33 -7.71 1.30 -10.64
CA ALA A 33 -7.49 2.40 -11.57
C ALA A 33 -6.00 2.76 -11.71
N TYR A 34 -5.22 2.70 -10.62
CA TYR A 34 -3.78 2.89 -10.70
C TYR A 34 -3.09 1.76 -11.49
N VAL A 35 -3.48 0.51 -11.26
CA VAL A 35 -2.98 -0.66 -12.02
C VAL A 35 -3.28 -0.50 -13.51
N ASP A 36 -4.52 -0.19 -13.87
CA ASP A 36 -4.95 -0.01 -15.26
C ASP A 36 -4.19 1.12 -15.96
N ALA A 37 -3.98 2.24 -15.25
CA ALA A 37 -3.21 3.38 -15.76
C ALA A 37 -1.71 3.08 -15.92
N ASN A 38 -1.20 2.04 -15.26
CA ASN A 38 0.19 1.63 -15.26
C ASN A 38 0.40 0.21 -15.83
N ALA A 39 -0.50 -0.26 -16.69
CA ALA A 39 -0.43 -1.60 -17.28
C ALA A 39 0.91 -1.88 -18.00
N ALA A 40 1.56 -0.85 -18.55
CA ALA A 40 2.86 -0.97 -19.20
C ALA A 40 4.05 -1.18 -18.23
N ASN A 41 3.83 -1.01 -16.92
CA ASN A 41 4.84 -1.12 -15.87
C ASN A 41 4.67 -2.38 -14.99
N ASP A 42 3.84 -3.33 -15.44
CA ASP A 42 3.56 -4.60 -14.74
C ASP A 42 3.15 -4.42 -13.26
N VAL A 43 2.41 -3.34 -12.97
CA VAL A 43 1.82 -3.13 -11.65
C VAL A 43 0.72 -4.17 -11.44
N THR A 44 0.74 -4.85 -10.29
CA THR A 44 -0.23 -5.89 -9.95
C THR A 44 -1.07 -5.45 -8.76
N LEU A 45 -2.39 -5.66 -8.82
CA LEU A 45 -3.28 -5.47 -7.68
C LEU A 45 -3.10 -6.62 -6.68
N ILE A 46 -2.95 -6.29 -5.40
CA ILE A 46 -3.07 -7.24 -4.29
C ILE A 46 -4.44 -7.00 -3.67
N ASN A 47 -5.34 -7.99 -3.73
CA ASN A 47 -6.71 -7.90 -3.23
C ASN A 47 -7.11 -9.19 -2.49
N GLU A 48 -6.47 -9.43 -1.36
CA GLU A 48 -6.75 -10.55 -0.46
C GLU A 48 -7.60 -10.03 0.72
N CYS A 49 -8.89 -9.77 0.49
CA CYS A 49 -9.82 -9.20 1.49
C CYS A 49 -11.03 -10.11 1.78
N GLU A 50 -10.89 -11.42 1.55
CA GLU A 50 -11.98 -12.39 1.74
C GLU A 50 -12.20 -12.79 3.21
N SER A 51 -11.23 -12.51 4.10
CA SER A 51 -11.34 -12.84 5.53
C SER A 51 -12.42 -11.98 6.20
N ASP A 52 -13.13 -12.58 7.16
CA ASP A 52 -13.99 -11.85 8.08
C ASP A 52 -13.17 -11.00 9.06
N ASP A 53 -11.87 -11.27 9.25
CA ASP A 53 -10.97 -10.44 10.07
C ASP A 53 -10.17 -9.50 9.16
N CYS A 54 -10.24 -8.19 9.43
CA CYS A 54 -9.48 -7.22 8.65
C CYS A 54 -7.97 -7.33 8.89
N GLU A 55 -7.51 -7.86 10.02
CA GLU A 55 -6.07 -8.02 10.29
C GLU A 55 -5.40 -8.95 9.27
N ASP A 56 -6.16 -9.87 8.67
CA ASP A 56 -5.69 -10.78 7.63
C ASP A 56 -5.70 -10.16 6.23
N TRP A 57 -6.29 -8.97 6.07
CA TRP A 57 -6.46 -8.36 4.75
C TRP A 57 -5.13 -7.89 4.19
N LYS A 58 -4.92 -8.17 2.90
CA LYS A 58 -3.86 -7.53 2.12
C LYS A 58 -4.48 -6.84 0.92
N LEU A 59 -4.56 -5.52 1.01
CA LEU A 59 -5.05 -4.65 -0.04
C LEU A 59 -3.99 -3.65 -0.44
N GLY A 60 -3.62 -3.62 -1.72
CA GLY A 60 -2.61 -2.70 -2.22
C GLY A 60 -2.09 -3.08 -3.59
N ILE A 61 -0.81 -2.83 -3.85
CA ILE A 61 -0.17 -3.13 -5.13
C ILE A 61 1.22 -3.74 -4.94
N SER A 62 1.70 -4.44 -5.96
CA SER A 62 3.12 -4.71 -6.16
C SER A 62 3.58 -4.16 -7.51
N GLN A 63 4.85 -3.76 -7.59
CA GLN A 63 5.45 -3.29 -8.83
C GLN A 63 6.97 -3.46 -8.83
N GLN A 64 7.56 -3.62 -10.02
CA GLN A 64 9.01 -3.56 -10.18
C GLN A 64 9.49 -2.12 -10.13
N VAL A 65 10.47 -1.86 -9.27
CA VAL A 65 11.16 -0.57 -9.18
C VAL A 65 12.65 -0.75 -9.50
N THR A 66 13.13 0.10 -10.41
CA THR A 66 14.52 0.13 -10.88
C THR A 66 15.20 1.47 -10.63
N LYS A 67 14.42 2.51 -10.28
CA LYS A 67 14.89 3.87 -10.01
C LYS A 67 14.09 4.48 -8.88
N ASN A 68 14.75 5.21 -7.98
CA ASN A 68 14.14 5.79 -6.78
C ASN A 68 13.00 6.74 -7.14
N ILE A 69 13.11 7.46 -8.26
CA ILE A 69 12.07 8.38 -8.74
C ILE A 69 10.73 7.69 -9.07
N HIS A 70 10.75 6.38 -9.37
CA HIS A 70 9.52 5.63 -9.64
C HIS A 70 8.72 5.33 -8.35
N LEU A 71 9.30 5.52 -7.16
CA LEU A 71 8.59 5.41 -5.89
C LEU A 71 7.66 6.60 -5.62
N ASN A 72 7.90 7.76 -6.24
CA ASN A 72 7.07 8.94 -6.02
C ASN A 72 5.59 8.65 -6.34
N PHE A 73 5.32 7.99 -7.47
CA PHE A 73 3.95 7.71 -7.92
C PHE A 73 3.14 6.82 -6.97
N PRO A 74 3.62 5.62 -6.57
CA PRO A 74 2.88 4.79 -5.63
C PRO A 74 2.85 5.41 -4.23
N VAL A 75 3.92 6.04 -3.74
CA VAL A 75 3.92 6.67 -2.41
C VAL A 75 2.92 7.82 -2.37
N ASP A 76 2.83 8.63 -3.42
CA ASP A 76 1.84 9.70 -3.52
C ASP A 76 0.41 9.16 -3.61
N LEU A 77 0.18 8.04 -4.30
CA LEU A 77 -1.12 7.37 -4.28
C LEU A 77 -1.52 7.00 -2.86
N PHE A 78 -0.66 6.28 -2.15
CA PHE A 78 -0.97 5.79 -0.81
C PHE A 78 -1.07 6.94 0.21
N ASN A 79 -0.29 8.00 0.07
CA ASN A 79 -0.45 9.22 0.86
C ASN A 79 -1.85 9.84 0.68
N ARG A 80 -2.35 9.93 -0.56
CA ARG A 80 -3.71 10.45 -0.81
C ARG A 80 -4.79 9.54 -0.22
N LEU A 81 -4.64 8.22 -0.34
CA LEU A 81 -5.57 7.26 0.27
C LEU A 81 -5.54 7.36 1.79
N ALA A 82 -4.35 7.44 2.40
CA ALA A 82 -4.17 7.63 3.84
C ALA A 82 -4.86 8.91 4.35
N GLU A 83 -4.68 10.03 3.62
CA GLU A 83 -5.34 11.29 3.94
C GLU A 83 -6.87 11.20 3.82
N GLN A 84 -7.36 10.64 2.71
CA GLN A 84 -8.79 10.57 2.40
C GLN A 84 -9.56 9.63 3.35
N TYR A 85 -8.99 8.48 3.68
CA TYR A 85 -9.67 7.43 4.43
C TYR A 85 -9.22 7.30 5.88
N GLY A 86 -8.19 8.04 6.30
CA GLY A 86 -7.66 7.99 7.66
C GLY A 86 -6.99 6.65 8.01
N ILE A 87 -6.34 6.05 7.02
CA ILE A 87 -5.65 4.76 7.11
C ILE A 87 -4.13 4.96 7.20
N ASP A 88 -3.47 3.92 7.67
CA ASP A 88 -2.02 3.78 7.60
C ASP A 88 -1.66 2.76 6.51
N CYS A 89 -0.41 2.77 6.09
CA CYS A 89 0.11 2.03 4.96
C CYS A 89 1.46 1.42 5.32
N GLU A 90 1.75 0.29 4.71
CA GLU A 90 3.02 -0.43 4.82
C GLU A 90 3.69 -0.46 3.45
N VAL A 91 5.01 -0.31 3.42
CA VAL A 91 5.82 -0.52 2.22
C VAL A 91 6.97 -1.47 2.54
N GLY A 92 7.25 -2.35 1.58
CA GLY A 92 8.28 -3.37 1.70
C GLY A 92 8.72 -3.92 0.36
N PHE A 93 9.57 -4.94 0.39
CA PHE A 93 9.98 -5.68 -0.78
C PHE A 93 9.46 -7.12 -0.75
N ILE A 94 9.42 -7.73 -1.93
CA ILE A 94 9.09 -9.15 -2.09
C ILE A 94 10.36 -9.89 -2.51
N GLU A 95 10.80 -10.82 -1.67
CA GLU A 95 11.95 -11.70 -1.93
C GLU A 95 11.55 -13.15 -1.62
N ASP A 96 11.86 -14.07 -2.52
CA ASP A 96 11.50 -15.49 -2.42
C ASP A 96 10.00 -15.77 -2.11
N GLY A 97 9.12 -14.86 -2.55
CA GLY A 97 7.68 -14.93 -2.31
C GLY A 97 7.22 -14.46 -0.93
N ALA A 98 8.14 -14.07 -0.05
CA ALA A 98 7.87 -13.45 1.23
C ALA A 98 7.82 -11.91 1.11
N ARG A 99 7.01 -11.27 1.95
CA ARG A 99 6.90 -9.81 2.06
C ARG A 99 7.70 -9.36 3.27
N GLU A 100 8.67 -8.48 3.05
CA GLU A 100 9.52 -7.91 4.09
C GLU A 100 9.21 -6.41 4.23
N PRO A 101 8.54 -5.98 5.31
CA PRO A 101 8.21 -4.58 5.52
C PRO A 101 9.46 -3.78 5.90
N VAL A 102 9.56 -2.56 5.36
CA VAL A 102 10.68 -1.65 5.68
C VAL A 102 10.23 -0.33 6.29
N SER A 103 8.98 0.08 6.08
CA SER A 103 8.45 1.33 6.62
C SER A 103 6.92 1.31 6.69
N TYR A 104 6.39 2.05 7.66
CA TYR A 104 4.97 2.38 7.80
C TYR A 104 4.79 3.89 7.67
N PHE A 105 3.68 4.32 7.08
CA PHE A 105 3.36 5.72 6.87
C PHE A 105 1.84 5.91 6.74
N GLY A 106 1.34 7.13 6.92
CA GLY A 106 -0.07 7.47 6.74
C GLY A 106 -0.61 8.36 7.85
N LYS A 107 -1.86 8.11 8.24
CA LYS A 107 -2.60 8.98 9.15
C LYS A 107 -1.96 9.14 10.53
N HIS A 108 -1.34 8.10 11.08
CA HIS A 108 -0.77 8.07 12.43
C HIS A 108 0.76 7.96 12.41
N GLU A 109 1.32 7.39 11.34
CA GLU A 109 2.77 7.25 11.16
C GLU A 109 3.43 8.48 10.51
N GLY A 110 2.62 9.40 9.98
CA GLY A 110 3.09 10.57 9.24
C GLY A 110 3.23 10.31 7.74
N LYS A 111 3.39 11.36 6.95
CA LYS A 111 3.41 11.27 5.49
C LYS A 111 4.57 10.38 5.02
N GLY A 112 4.30 9.49 4.06
CA GLY A 112 5.32 8.70 3.40
C GLY A 112 6.18 9.57 2.51
N GLU A 113 7.50 9.49 2.70
CA GLU A 113 8.48 10.25 1.92
C GLU A 113 9.25 9.28 1.02
N ALA A 114 9.01 9.34 -0.29
CA ALA A 114 9.55 8.38 -1.26
C ALA A 114 11.07 8.30 -1.25
N PHE A 115 11.75 9.43 -0.99
CA PHE A 115 13.21 9.46 -0.84
C PHE A 115 13.68 8.63 0.35
N LEU A 116 13.08 8.79 1.54
CA LEU A 116 13.44 8.03 2.74
C LEU A 116 13.10 6.54 2.58
N ILE A 117 11.94 6.24 1.99
CA ILE A 117 11.53 4.86 1.69
C ILE A 117 12.53 4.19 0.73
N ALA A 118 13.05 4.91 -0.26
CA ALA A 118 14.07 4.39 -1.18
C ALA A 118 15.34 3.99 -0.43
N GLU A 119 15.80 4.83 0.52
CA GLU A 119 16.97 4.54 1.35
C GLU A 119 16.74 3.27 2.21
N TYR A 120 15.54 3.10 2.78
CA TYR A 120 15.20 1.88 3.54
C TYR A 120 15.12 0.62 2.67
N LEU A 121 14.68 0.76 1.41
CA LEU A 121 14.67 -0.31 0.43
C LEU A 121 16.06 -0.63 -0.13
N GLY A 122 17.05 0.24 0.08
CA GLY A 122 18.39 0.09 -0.50
C GLY A 122 18.41 0.26 -2.02
N LEU A 123 17.56 1.15 -2.56
CA LEU A 123 17.43 1.46 -3.98
C LEU A 123 18.37 2.57 -4.46
#